data_AF-A0A7G8ZK72-F1
#
_entry.id   AF-A0A7G8ZK72-F1
#
_cell.length_a   1.000
_cell.length_b   1.000
_cell.length_c   1.000
_cell.angle_alpha   90.00
_cell.angle_beta   90.00
_cell.angle_gamma   90.00
#
_symmetry.space_group_name_H-M   'P 1'
#
loop_
_entity.id
_entity.type
_entity.pdbx_description
1 polymer ?
#
loop_
_entity_poly.entity_id
_entity_poly.type
_entity_poly.pdbx_seq_one_letter_code
_entity_poly.pdbx_strand_id
1 'polypeptide(L)'
;MCGQQFTERDLARARLARETVAFAFNVPAEEIAAPTRRSSDVAFARQVAMYLSHVAFELNLARVGQAFGRDRSTASYACQIVEDRRDDPDFDAWLDGLEECLRTAPEPKAVGAALR
;
A
#
# COMPACT_ATOMS: atom_id res chain seq x y z
N MET A 1 -13.13 5.91 20.94
CA MET A 1 -13.05 4.99 19.78
C MET A 1 -11.70 4.31 19.83
N CYS A 2 -11.68 2.99 20.01
CA CYS A 2 -10.44 2.20 20.15
C CYS A 2 -9.67 2.29 18.82
N GLY A 3 -8.60 3.10 18.82
CA GLY A 3 -7.67 3.16 17.71
C GLY A 3 -7.01 1.80 17.59
N GLN A 4 -7.46 1.03 16.61
CA GLN A 4 -6.93 -0.29 16.25
C GLN A 4 -5.39 -0.23 16.25
N GLN A 5 -4.75 -0.97 17.16
CA GLN A 5 -3.30 -0.88 17.45
C GLN A 5 -2.47 -1.27 16.23
N PHE A 6 -1.53 -0.42 15.79
CA PHE A 6 -0.64 -0.73 14.66
C PHE A 6 0.27 -1.93 14.98
N THR A 7 0.38 -2.89 14.05
CA THR A 7 1.06 -4.17 14.28
C THR A 7 2.16 -4.47 13.26
N GLU A 8 3.01 -5.46 13.54
CA GLU A 8 3.97 -6.01 12.57
C GLU A 8 3.29 -6.58 11.32
N ARG A 9 2.06 -7.12 11.47
CA ARG A 9 1.24 -7.60 10.35
C ARG A 9 0.87 -6.46 9.40
N ASP A 10 0.56 -5.28 9.93
CA ASP A 10 0.27 -4.08 9.12
C ASP A 10 1.50 -3.67 8.30
N LEU A 11 2.69 -3.69 8.91
CA LEU A 11 3.94 -3.41 8.22
C LEU A 11 4.25 -4.44 7.12
N ALA A 12 4.07 -5.73 7.40
CA ALA A 12 4.31 -6.79 6.43
C ALA A 12 3.37 -6.68 5.21
N ARG A 13 2.09 -6.41 5.45
CA ARG A 13 1.08 -6.17 4.41
C ARG A 13 1.38 -4.93 3.57
N ALA A 14 1.71 -3.80 4.21
CA ALA A 14 2.09 -2.58 3.49
C ALA A 14 3.38 -2.76 2.67
N ARG A 15 4.35 -3.54 3.17
CA ARG A 15 5.54 -3.91 2.40
C ARG A 15 5.18 -4.74 1.18
N LEU A 16 4.32 -5.74 1.32
CA LEU A 16 3.85 -6.53 0.19
C LEU A 16 3.17 -5.65 -0.87
N ALA A 17 2.24 -4.78 -0.47
CA ALA A 17 1.61 -3.82 -1.38
C ALA A 17 2.65 -2.96 -2.12
N ARG A 18 3.67 -2.46 -1.41
CA ARG A 18 4.76 -1.69 -2.00
C ARG A 18 5.55 -2.50 -3.05
N GLU A 19 5.90 -3.75 -2.76
CA GLU A 19 6.64 -4.60 -3.71
C GLU A 19 5.80 -4.94 -4.95
N THR A 20 4.52 -5.26 -4.76
CA THR A 20 3.59 -5.52 -5.87
C THR A 20 3.46 -4.30 -6.77
N VAL A 21 3.34 -3.10 -6.19
CA VAL A 21 3.26 -1.86 -6.94
C VAL A 21 4.59 -1.49 -7.59
N ALA A 22 5.72 -1.70 -6.92
CA ALA A 22 7.05 -1.50 -7.49
C ALA A 22 7.25 -2.34 -8.76
N PHE A 23 6.85 -3.61 -8.70
CA PHE A 23 6.83 -4.50 -9.86
C PHE A 23 5.91 -3.97 -10.97
N ALA A 24 4.67 -3.63 -10.62
CA ALA A 24 3.65 -3.24 -11.60
C ALA A 24 3.97 -1.91 -12.32
N PHE A 25 4.61 -0.96 -11.62
CA PHE A 25 5.06 0.32 -12.18
C PHE A 25 6.48 0.26 -12.77
N ASN A 26 7.18 -0.87 -12.65
CA ASN A 26 8.59 -1.02 -13.02
C ASN A 26 9.50 0.06 -12.40
N VAL A 27 9.34 0.31 -11.09
CA VAL A 27 10.15 1.25 -10.32
C VAL A 27 10.76 0.56 -9.11
N PRO A 28 11.95 0.97 -8.62
CA PRO A 28 12.55 0.35 -7.44
C PRO A 28 11.70 0.61 -6.17
N ALA A 29 11.48 -0.44 -5.37
CA ALA A 29 10.64 -0.35 -4.16
C ALA A 29 11.22 0.60 -3.10
N GLU A 30 12.54 0.77 -3.07
CA GLU A 30 13.24 1.76 -2.26
C GLU A 30 12.91 3.20 -2.64
N GLU A 31 12.63 3.48 -3.92
CA GLU A 31 12.21 4.81 -4.35
C GLU A 31 10.79 5.12 -3.88
N ILE A 32 9.91 4.12 -3.89
CA ILE A 32 8.56 4.24 -3.30
C ILE A 32 8.67 4.49 -1.79
N ALA A 33 9.59 3.82 -1.08
CA ALA A 33 9.79 4.05 0.36
C ALA A 33 10.56 5.34 0.69
N ALA A 34 11.18 6.00 -0.28
CA ALA A 34 12.03 7.16 -0.03
C ALA A 34 11.26 8.29 0.69
N PRO A 35 11.87 8.94 1.70
CA PRO A 35 11.24 10.05 2.42
C PRO A 35 11.17 11.32 1.55
N THR A 36 12.14 11.51 0.68
CA THR A 36 12.27 12.67 -0.21
C THR A 36 11.37 12.58 -1.44
N ARG A 37 11.10 13.74 -2.05
CA ARG A 37 10.38 13.83 -3.32
C ARG A 37 11.15 13.08 -4.42
N ARG A 38 10.43 12.29 -5.22
CA ARG A 38 10.92 11.57 -6.40
C ARG A 38 10.17 12.04 -7.65
N SER A 39 10.35 11.34 -8.78
CA SER A 39 9.58 11.59 -10.00
C SER A 39 8.07 11.53 -9.72
N SER A 40 7.28 12.14 -10.62
CA SER A 40 5.81 12.03 -10.60
C SER A 40 5.37 10.58 -10.53
N ASP A 41 6.04 9.70 -11.29
CA ASP A 41 5.64 8.31 -11.45
C ASP A 41 5.88 7.52 -10.16
N VAL A 42 7.00 7.76 -9.49
CA VAL A 42 7.27 7.16 -8.16
C VAL A 42 6.34 7.74 -7.10
N ALA A 43 5.98 9.02 -7.20
CA ALA A 43 4.99 9.61 -6.32
C ALA A 43 3.62 8.95 -6.47
N PHE A 44 3.19 8.73 -7.70
CA PHE A 44 1.94 8.06 -8.01
C PHE A 44 1.95 6.58 -7.62
N ALA A 45 3.05 5.85 -7.89
CA ALA A 45 3.23 4.48 -7.41
C ALA A 45 3.10 4.40 -5.88
N ARG A 46 3.69 5.34 -5.12
CA ARG A 46 3.50 5.39 -3.66
C ARG A 46 2.04 5.60 -3.27
N GLN A 47 1.31 6.46 -3.97
CA GLN A 47 -0.10 6.69 -3.71
C GLN A 47 -0.93 5.42 -3.95
N VAL A 48 -0.65 4.69 -5.03
CA VAL A 48 -1.27 3.39 -5.33
C VAL A 48 -0.95 2.36 -4.25
N ALA A 49 0.29 2.27 -3.78
CA ALA A 49 0.65 1.35 -2.69
C ALA A 49 -0.08 1.67 -1.37
N MET A 50 -0.27 2.96 -1.06
CA MET A 50 -1.06 3.40 0.09
C MET A 50 -2.54 3.06 -0.06
N TYR A 51 -3.10 3.28 -1.26
CA TYR A 51 -4.48 2.92 -1.58
C TYR A 51 -4.73 1.41 -1.47
N LEU A 52 -3.89 0.58 -2.09
CA LEU A 52 -4.01 -0.88 -2.03
C LEU A 52 -3.85 -1.40 -0.60
N SER A 53 -3.01 -0.77 0.21
CA SER A 53 -2.92 -1.08 1.64
C SER A 53 -4.24 -0.81 2.39
N HIS A 54 -4.98 0.21 1.96
CA HIS A 54 -6.30 0.54 2.51
C HIS A 54 -7.37 -0.47 2.08
N VAL A 55 -7.49 -0.75 0.77
CA VAL A 55 -8.63 -1.53 0.23
C VAL A 55 -8.42 -3.05 0.22
N ALA A 56 -7.19 -3.53 0.03
CA ALA A 56 -6.91 -4.97 0.01
C ALA A 56 -6.73 -5.54 1.43
N PHE A 57 -6.19 -4.74 2.35
CA PHE A 57 -5.86 -5.17 3.71
C PHE A 57 -6.68 -4.50 4.81
N GLU A 58 -7.64 -3.65 4.44
CA GLU A 58 -8.55 -2.94 5.35
C GLU A 58 -7.82 -2.07 6.40
N LEU A 59 -6.61 -1.63 6.08
CA LEU A 59 -5.88 -0.72 6.96
C LEU A 59 -6.54 0.65 6.92
N ASN A 60 -6.93 1.19 8.07
CA ASN A 60 -7.42 2.57 8.12
C ASN A 60 -6.31 3.58 7.72
N LEU A 61 -6.70 4.78 7.30
CA LEU A 61 -5.77 5.81 6.80
C LEU A 61 -4.65 6.17 7.79
N ALA A 62 -4.90 6.09 9.10
CA ALA A 62 -3.87 6.37 10.10
C ALA A 62 -2.78 5.28 10.10
N ARG A 63 -3.19 4.00 10.03
CA ARG A 63 -2.27 2.86 9.92
C ARG A 63 -1.53 2.85 8.59
N VAL A 64 -2.19 3.20 7.49
CA VAL A 64 -1.54 3.36 6.18
C VAL A 64 -0.47 4.46 6.28
N GLY A 65 -0.81 5.64 6.79
CA GLY A 65 0.17 6.71 7.01
C GLY A 65 1.37 6.20 7.82
N GLN A 66 1.12 5.58 8.97
CA GLN A 66 2.16 5.01 9.83
C GLN A 66 3.04 3.98 9.11
N ALA A 67 2.46 3.07 8.33
CA ALA A 67 3.20 2.04 7.60
C ALA A 67 4.14 2.62 6.53
N PHE A 68 3.78 3.75 5.93
CA PHE A 68 4.56 4.43 4.90
C PHE A 68 5.40 5.60 5.44
N GLY A 69 5.40 5.83 6.77
CA GLY A 69 6.09 6.96 7.40
C GLY A 69 5.53 8.32 6.97
N ARG A 70 4.22 8.41 6.73
CA ARG A 70 3.50 9.60 6.26
C ARG A 70 2.36 9.97 7.22
N ASP A 71 1.89 11.20 7.12
CA ASP A 71 0.72 11.65 7.88
C ASP A 71 -0.58 10.99 7.37
N ARG A 72 -1.57 10.83 8.26
CA ARG A 72 -2.91 10.34 7.90
C ARG A 72 -3.51 11.11 6.72
N SER A 73 -3.34 12.44 6.68
CA SER A 73 -3.84 13.29 5.59
C SER A 73 -3.17 12.96 4.25
N THR A 74 -1.89 12.54 4.27
CA THR A 74 -1.19 12.08 3.07
C THR A 74 -1.78 10.77 2.55
N ALA A 75 -2.15 9.84 3.44
CA ALA A 75 -2.84 8.62 3.05
C ALA A 75 -4.24 8.89 2.49
N SER A 76 -4.97 9.82 3.11
CA SER A 76 -6.27 10.28 2.61
C SER A 76 -6.16 10.87 1.21
N TYR A 77 -5.20 11.77 1.01
CA TYR A 77 -4.95 12.39 -0.29
C TYR A 77 -4.53 11.36 -1.35
N ALA A 78 -3.67 10.40 -0.98
CA ALA A 78 -3.31 9.29 -1.87
C ALA A 78 -4.52 8.49 -2.32
N CYS A 79 -5.45 8.16 -1.41
CA CYS A 79 -6.66 7.44 -1.77
C CYS A 79 -7.53 8.26 -2.75
N GLN A 80 -7.71 9.55 -2.50
CA GLN A 80 -8.47 10.42 -3.41
C GLN A 80 -7.87 10.46 -4.82
N ILE A 81 -6.55 10.63 -4.94
CA ILE A 81 -5.87 10.64 -6.24
C ILE A 81 -6.03 9.32 -7.00
N VAL A 82 -6.02 8.19 -6.30
CA VAL A 82 -6.20 6.88 -6.94
C VAL A 82 -7.66 6.68 -7.34
N GLU A 83 -8.63 7.02 -6.49
CA GLU A 83 -10.06 6.97 -6.82
C GLU A 83 -10.39 7.84 -8.05
N ASP A 84 -9.87 9.07 -8.12
CA ASP A 84 -10.03 9.93 -9.29
C ASP A 84 -9.41 9.29 -10.55
N ARG A 85 -8.33 8.50 -10.41
CA ARG A 85 -7.71 7.80 -11.54
C ARG A 85 -8.51 6.58 -11.99
N ARG A 86 -9.31 5.97 -11.11
CA ARG A 86 -10.19 4.81 -11.43
C ARG A 86 -11.34 5.17 -12.37
N ASP A 87 -11.57 6.45 -12.67
CA ASP A 87 -12.48 6.88 -13.75
C ASP A 87 -12.01 6.41 -15.15
N ASP A 88 -10.74 6.00 -15.29
CA ASP A 88 -10.21 5.35 -16.50
C ASP A 88 -10.39 3.82 -16.40
N PRO A 89 -11.22 3.20 -17.26
CA PRO A 89 -11.51 1.77 -17.21
C PRO A 89 -10.28 0.86 -17.35
N ASP A 90 -9.26 1.29 -18.12
CA ASP A 90 -8.06 0.47 -18.32
C ASP A 90 -7.20 0.46 -17.04
N PHE A 91 -7.13 1.60 -16.36
CA PHE A 91 -6.46 1.70 -15.06
C PHE A 91 -7.23 0.95 -13.98
N ASP A 92 -8.56 1.07 -13.98
CA ASP A 92 -9.43 0.43 -13.00
C ASP A 92 -9.31 -1.10 -13.05
N ALA A 93 -9.45 -1.69 -14.25
CA ALA A 93 -9.31 -3.13 -14.44
C ALA A 93 -7.90 -3.63 -14.10
N TRP A 94 -6.87 -2.84 -14.39
CA TRP A 94 -5.50 -3.16 -14.02
C TRP A 94 -5.28 -3.11 -12.51
N LEU A 95 -5.85 -2.11 -11.83
CA LEU A 95 -5.75 -1.94 -10.38
C LEU A 95 -6.49 -3.06 -9.62
N ASP A 96 -7.66 -3.48 -10.11
CA ASP A 96 -8.42 -4.62 -9.58
C ASP A 96 -7.58 -5.91 -9.60
N GLY A 97 -6.80 -6.12 -10.66
CA GLY A 97 -5.88 -7.26 -10.73
C GLY A 97 -4.80 -7.23 -9.64
N LEU A 98 -4.28 -6.06 -9.29
CA LEU A 98 -3.31 -5.91 -8.19
C LEU A 98 -3.99 -6.09 -6.83
N GLU A 99 -5.20 -5.56 -6.66
CA GLU A 99 -6.00 -5.70 -5.45
C GLU A 99 -6.31 -7.17 -5.15
N GLU A 100 -6.74 -7.93 -6.16
CA GLU A 100 -7.02 -9.37 -6.03
C GLU A 100 -5.76 -10.18 -5.69
N CYS A 101 -4.63 -9.88 -6.34
CA CYS A 101 -3.34 -10.48 -6.00
C CYS A 101 -2.98 -10.28 -4.52
N LEU A 102 -3.25 -9.09 -3.96
CA LEU A 102 -2.96 -8.77 -2.57
C LEU A 102 -3.95 -9.43 -1.61
N ARG A 103 -5.24 -9.48 -1.95
CA ARG A 103 -6.27 -10.15 -1.12
C ARG A 103 -6.06 -11.65 -1.00
N THR A 104 -5.59 -12.28 -2.06
CA THR A 104 -5.32 -13.73 -2.09
C THR A 104 -3.95 -14.11 -1.53
N ALA A 105 -3.11 -13.13 -1.19
CA ALA A 105 -1.80 -13.38 -0.63
C ALA A 105 -1.88 -14.08 0.74
N PRO A 106 -0.94 -15.01 1.04
CA PRO A 106 -0.92 -15.67 2.33
C PRO A 106 -0.60 -14.69 3.46
N GLU A 107 -1.10 -15.00 4.65
CA GLU A 107 -0.82 -14.18 5.83
C GLU A 107 0.66 -14.23 6.22
N PRO A 108 1.25 -13.09 6.66
CA PRO A 108 2.60 -13.07 7.21
C PRO A 108 2.72 -14.04 8.39
N LYS A 109 3.62 -15.02 8.27
CA LYS A 109 3.92 -15.92 9.38
C LYS A 109 4.73 -15.17 10.43
N ALA A 110 4.38 -15.34 11.71
CA ALA A 110 5.24 -14.90 12.81
C ALA A 110 6.53 -15.73 12.80
N VAL A 111 7.63 -15.14 12.34
CA VAL A 111 8.95 -15.77 12.34
C VAL A 111 9.45 -15.80 13.80
N GLY A 112 9.06 -16.84 14.52
CA GLY A 112 9.38 -17.06 15.93
C GLY A 112 8.59 -18.19 16.58
N ALA A 113 7.38 -18.48 16.10
CA ALA A 113 6.51 -19.53 16.64
C ALA A 113 6.56 -20.86 15.86
N ALA A 114 7.02 -20.86 14.60
CA ALA A 114 6.86 -21.98 13.66
C ALA A 114 8.16 -22.69 13.23
N LEU A 115 9.30 -22.40 13.89
CA LEU A 115 10.61 -23.02 13.62
C LEU A 115 11.17 -23.73 14.87
N ARG A 116 10.30 -24.35 15.66
CA ARG A 116 10.66 -25.26 16.74
C ARG A 116 9.96 -26.59 16.54
#